data_AF-A0A109L162-F1
#
_entry.id   AF-A0A109L162-F1
#
_cell.length_a   1.000
_cell.length_b   1.000
_cell.length_c   1.000
_cell.angle_alpha   90.00
_cell.angle_beta   90.00
_cell.angle_gamma   90.00
#
_symmetry.space_group_name_H-M   'P 1'
#
loop_
_entity.id
_entity.type
_entity.pdbx_description
1 polymer ?
#
loop_
_entity_poly.entity_id
_entity_poly.type
_entity_poly.pdbx_seq_one_letter_code
_entity_poly.pdbx_strand_id
1 'polypeptide(L)'
;MSHSEVLPAEIDTLRRLRRHRADRAERALREAKRAQQALVAHIREAQEILEQTRLEEARQCAQLLSQHQGQVVTFKALKNWSAKERQLSAGTRREEGHLLQLQEQQQERAARVGQAQKHVTLCLRQVEKIQELSELLRQEPI
;
A
#
# COMPACT_ATOMS: atom_id res chain seq x y z
N MET A 1 47.57 9.72 -25.39
CA MET A 1 46.38 8.92 -25.07
C MET A 1 45.37 9.17 -26.18
N SER A 2 45.29 8.25 -27.13
CA SER A 2 44.48 8.36 -28.35
C SER A 2 42.99 8.24 -27.98
N HIS A 3 42.13 9.05 -28.59
CA HIS A 3 40.67 9.02 -28.37
C HIS A 3 40.03 7.63 -28.57
N SER A 4 40.70 6.72 -29.29
CA SER A 4 40.30 5.32 -29.52
C SER A 4 40.27 4.46 -28.25
N GLU A 5 41.15 4.69 -27.26
CA GLU A 5 41.20 3.89 -26.01
C GLU A 5 40.25 4.39 -24.92
N VAL A 6 39.75 5.63 -25.05
CA VAL A 6 38.90 6.30 -24.06
C VAL A 6 37.44 5.83 -24.17
N LEU A 7 36.95 5.59 -25.39
CA LEU A 7 35.57 5.19 -25.68
C LEU A 7 35.15 3.86 -25.01
N PRO A 8 35.96 2.78 -25.02
CA PRO A 8 35.60 1.51 -24.37
C PRO A 8 35.48 1.62 -22.84
N ALA A 9 36.39 2.39 -22.21
CA ALA A 9 36.39 2.58 -20.76
C ALA A 9 35.17 3.39 -20.30
N GLU A 10 34.80 4.44 -21.04
CA GLU A 10 33.60 5.23 -20.75
C GLU A 10 32.31 4.40 -20.88
N ILE A 11 32.23 3.52 -21.88
CA ILE A 11 31.08 2.63 -22.06
C ILE A 11 30.97 1.61 -20.94
N ASP A 12 32.10 1.04 -20.49
CA ASP A 12 32.14 0.13 -19.35
C ASP A 12 31.64 0.83 -18.06
N THR A 13 32.06 2.08 -17.82
CA THR A 13 31.57 2.85 -16.66
C THR A 13 30.06 3.13 -16.76
N LEU A 14 29.56 3.53 -17.94
CA LEU A 14 28.13 3.71 -18.18
C LEU A 14 27.33 2.41 -17.99
N ARG A 15 27.87 1.26 -18.41
CA ARG A 15 27.25 -0.05 -18.22
C ARG A 15 27.08 -0.37 -16.74
N ARG A 16 28.15 -0.19 -15.95
CA ARG A 16 28.12 -0.39 -14.49
C ARG A 16 27.11 0.54 -13.81
N LEU A 17 27.10 1.82 -14.21
CA LEU A 17 26.17 2.81 -13.67
C LEU A 17 24.70 2.44 -13.94
N ARG A 18 24.37 2.06 -15.19
CA ARG A 18 23.00 1.67 -15.57
C ARG A 18 22.56 0.39 -14.86
N ARG A 19 23.44 -0.59 -14.71
CA ARG A 19 23.17 -1.82 -13.94
C ARG A 19 22.87 -1.50 -12.48
N HIS A 20 23.69 -0.67 -11.84
CA HIS A 20 23.46 -0.23 -10.47
C HIS A 20 22.13 0.53 -10.30
N ARG A 21 21.73 1.35 -11.29
CA ARG A 21 20.42 2.02 -11.28
C ARG A 21 19.27 1.01 -11.39
N ALA A 22 19.39 0.00 -12.25
CA ALA A 22 18.41 -1.08 -12.35
C ALA A 22 18.30 -1.86 -11.03
N ASP A 23 19.42 -2.25 -10.43
CA ASP A 23 19.45 -2.94 -9.13
C ASP A 23 18.76 -2.12 -8.04
N ARG A 24 18.99 -0.80 -8.00
CA ARG A 24 18.33 0.11 -7.06
C ARG A 24 16.82 0.19 -7.33
N ALA A 25 16.41 0.32 -8.59
CA ALA A 25 15.00 0.36 -8.97
C ALA A 25 14.28 -0.94 -8.55
N GLU A 26 14.92 -2.09 -8.71
CA GLU A 26 14.36 -3.37 -8.26
C GLU A 26 14.23 -3.47 -6.74
N ARG A 27 15.22 -2.97 -5.99
CA ARG A 27 15.13 -2.91 -4.53
C ARG A 27 13.95 -2.05 -4.08
N ALA A 28 13.81 -0.86 -4.67
CA ALA A 28 12.68 0.03 -4.41
C ALA A 28 11.33 -0.63 -4.74
N LEU A 29 11.24 -1.40 -5.84
CA LEU A 29 10.04 -2.18 -6.16
C LEU A 29 9.75 -3.26 -5.12
N ARG A 30 10.77 -3.98 -4.65
CA ARG A 30 10.60 -5.00 -3.59
C ARG A 30 10.12 -4.37 -2.29
N GLU A 31 10.67 -3.23 -1.90
CA GLU A 31 10.25 -2.47 -0.71
C GLU A 31 8.80 -1.98 -0.84
N ALA A 32 8.43 -1.41 -1.99
CA ALA A 32 7.05 -0.99 -2.25
C ALA A 32 6.06 -2.16 -2.18
N LYS A 33 6.41 -3.32 -2.74
CA LYS A 33 5.59 -4.54 -2.64
C LYS A 33 5.47 -5.05 -1.21
N ARG A 34 6.54 -5.06 -0.43
CA ARG A 34 6.51 -5.44 0.99
C ARG A 34 5.61 -4.50 1.80
N ALA A 35 5.73 -3.20 1.58
CA ALA A 35 4.85 -2.22 2.22
C ALA A 35 3.38 -2.44 1.82
N GLN A 36 3.09 -2.76 0.56
CA GLN A 36 1.73 -3.10 0.13
C GLN A 36 1.20 -4.36 0.84
N GLN A 37 2.03 -5.41 0.95
CA GLN A 37 1.65 -6.65 1.65
C GLN A 37 1.37 -6.41 3.14
N ALA A 38 2.22 -5.63 3.82
CA ALA A 38 2.01 -5.26 5.22
C ALA A 38 0.68 -4.49 5.41
N LEU A 39 0.34 -3.59 4.49
CA LEU A 39 -0.94 -2.88 4.55
C LEU A 39 -2.14 -3.84 4.38
N VAL A 40 -2.05 -4.84 3.50
CA VAL A 40 -3.10 -5.84 3.34
C VAL A 40 -3.30 -6.64 4.63
N ALA A 41 -2.23 -6.96 5.35
CA ALA A 41 -2.33 -7.61 6.66
C ALA A 41 -3.09 -6.71 7.66
N HIS A 42 -2.72 -5.43 7.76
CA HIS A 42 -3.43 -4.48 8.63
C HIS A 42 -4.89 -4.26 8.25
N ILE A 43 -5.23 -4.27 6.96
CA ILE A 43 -6.63 -4.20 6.51
C ILE A 43 -7.41 -5.42 7.02
N ARG A 44 -6.83 -6.62 6.95
CA ARG A 44 -7.48 -7.83 7.46
C ARG A 44 -7.67 -7.78 8.98
N GLU A 45 -6.64 -7.37 9.71
CA GLU A 45 -6.72 -7.17 11.16
C GLU A 45 -7.82 -6.16 11.52
N ALA A 46 -7.88 -5.02 10.82
CA ALA A 46 -8.92 -4.01 11.04
C ALA A 46 -10.33 -4.53 10.71
N GLN A 47 -10.48 -5.37 9.68
CA GLN A 47 -11.75 -6.04 9.38
C GLN A 47 -12.19 -6.97 10.49
N GLU A 48 -11.27 -7.77 11.05
CA GLU A 48 -11.56 -8.67 12.16
C GLU A 48 -11.98 -7.89 13.41
N ILE A 49 -11.28 -6.81 13.74
CA ILE A 49 -11.63 -5.92 14.85
C ILE A 49 -13.01 -5.28 14.64
N LEU A 50 -13.30 -4.79 13.43
CA LEU A 50 -14.60 -4.23 13.09
C LEU A 50 -15.73 -5.26 13.28
N GLU A 51 -15.55 -6.50 12.81
CA GLU A 51 -16.56 -7.55 12.96
C GLU A 51 -16.77 -7.93 14.43
N GLN A 52 -15.70 -8.01 15.23
CA GLN A 52 -15.83 -8.21 16.68
C GLN A 52 -16.61 -7.08 17.34
N THR A 53 -16.31 -5.82 16.98
CA THR A 53 -16.98 -4.62 17.50
C THR A 53 -18.46 -4.62 17.12
N ARG A 54 -18.81 -5.02 15.89
CA ARG A 54 -20.21 -5.17 15.44
C ARG A 54 -20.97 -6.22 16.22
N LEU A 55 -20.34 -7.37 16.50
CA LEU A 55 -20.96 -8.43 17.30
C LEU A 55 -21.20 -7.98 18.75
N GLU A 56 -20.26 -7.25 19.34
CA GLU A 56 -20.40 -6.69 20.68
C GLU A 56 -21.48 -5.61 20.73
N GLU A 57 -21.50 -4.69 19.76
CA GLU A 57 -22.56 -3.69 19.62
C GLU A 57 -23.93 -4.37 19.52
N ALA A 58 -24.08 -5.36 18.63
CA ALA A 58 -25.34 -6.08 18.46
C ALA A 58 -25.81 -6.76 19.75
N ARG A 59 -24.90 -7.37 20.52
CA ARG A 59 -25.21 -7.98 21.82
C ARG A 59 -25.67 -6.92 22.83
N GLN A 60 -24.96 -5.80 22.94
CA GLN A 60 -25.30 -4.74 23.89
C GLN A 60 -26.60 -4.02 23.52
N CYS A 61 -26.84 -3.80 22.22
CA CYS A 61 -28.10 -3.28 21.71
C CYS A 61 -29.27 -4.24 21.98
N ALA A 62 -29.09 -5.55 21.78
CA ALA A 62 -30.11 -6.54 22.12
C ALA A 62 -30.44 -6.57 23.62
N GLN A 63 -29.42 -6.45 24.47
CA GLN A 63 -29.62 -6.33 25.92
C GLN A 63 -30.39 -5.06 26.29
N LEU A 64 -30.00 -3.90 25.76
CA LEU A 64 -30.71 -2.64 25.98
C LEU A 64 -32.16 -2.70 25.50
N LEU A 65 -32.41 -3.30 24.33
CA LEU A 65 -33.75 -3.48 23.80
C LEU A 65 -34.59 -4.37 24.74
N SER A 66 -34.04 -5.49 25.22
CA SER A 66 -34.75 -6.40 26.13
C SER A 66 -35.15 -5.73 27.46
N GLN A 67 -34.36 -4.75 27.93
CA GLN A 67 -34.66 -4.01 29.17
C GLN A 67 -35.82 -3.03 29.01
N HIS A 68 -36.07 -2.55 27.79
CA HIS A 68 -37.05 -1.49 27.51
C HIS A 68 -38.27 -1.98 26.72
N GLN A 69 -38.21 -3.17 26.13
CA GLN A 69 -39.32 -3.75 25.37
C GLN A 69 -40.54 -3.98 26.27
N GLY A 70 -41.70 -3.49 25.83
CA GLY A 70 -42.97 -3.66 26.57
C GLY A 70 -43.13 -2.76 27.81
N GLN A 71 -42.18 -1.86 28.08
CA GLN A 71 -42.28 -0.91 29.19
C GLN A 71 -42.78 0.46 28.72
N VAL A 72 -43.66 1.10 29.52
CA VAL A 72 -43.99 2.52 29.32
C VAL A 72 -42.84 3.37 29.86
N VAL A 73 -41.97 3.81 28.94
CA VAL A 73 -40.79 4.61 29.28
C VAL A 73 -41.11 6.11 29.24
N THR A 74 -40.56 6.84 30.22
CA THR A 74 -40.64 8.30 30.22
C THR A 74 -39.81 8.90 29.09
N PHE A 75 -40.16 10.11 28.65
CA PHE A 75 -39.38 10.83 27.63
C PHE A 75 -37.89 10.98 28.00
N LYS A 76 -37.58 11.20 29.29
CA LYS A 76 -36.20 11.25 29.79
C LYS A 76 -35.48 9.90 29.61
N ALA A 77 -36.16 8.79 29.88
CA ALA A 77 -35.61 7.46 29.68
C ALA A 77 -35.35 7.16 28.19
N LEU A 78 -36.28 7.54 27.30
CA LEU A 78 -36.08 7.42 25.84
C LEU A 78 -34.86 8.23 25.36
N LYS A 79 -34.69 9.46 25.84
CA LYS A 79 -33.52 10.28 25.50
C LYS A 79 -32.22 9.60 25.95
N ASN A 80 -32.18 9.07 27.17
CA ASN A 80 -31.02 8.35 27.69
C ASN A 80 -30.73 7.06 26.89
N TRP A 81 -31.77 6.33 26.47
CA TRP A 81 -31.62 5.16 25.62
C TRP A 81 -30.99 5.53 24.27
N SER A 82 -31.51 6.56 23.58
CA SER A 82 -30.94 7.02 22.31
C SER A 82 -29.48 7.49 22.44
N ALA A 83 -29.11 8.06 23.59
CA ALA A 83 -27.73 8.45 23.87
C ALA A 83 -26.82 7.22 24.06
N LYS A 84 -27.29 6.18 24.76
CA LYS A 84 -26.58 4.91 24.91
C LYS A 84 -26.38 4.21 23.56
N GLU A 85 -27.40 4.09 22.73
CA GLU A 85 -27.26 3.50 21.38
C GLU A 85 -26.24 4.24 20.51
N ARG A 86 -26.24 5.58 20.55
CA ARG A 86 -25.22 6.37 19.86
C ARG A 86 -23.82 6.12 20.40
N GLN A 87 -23.68 5.91 21.70
CA GLN A 87 -22.40 5.57 22.30
C GLN A 87 -21.92 4.18 21.90
N LEU A 88 -22.83 3.20 21.81
CA LEU A 88 -22.52 1.84 21.35
C LEU A 88 -22.07 1.83 19.89
N SER A 89 -22.82 2.49 19.01
CA SER A 89 -22.47 2.62 17.60
C SER A 89 -21.24 3.49 17.32
N ALA A 90 -20.80 4.31 18.29
CA ALA A 90 -19.63 5.17 18.11
C ALA A 90 -18.33 4.36 17.95
N GLY A 91 -18.21 3.20 18.60
CA GLY A 91 -17.07 2.30 18.43
C GLY A 91 -16.99 1.75 17.01
N THR A 92 -18.07 1.14 16.54
CA THR A 92 -18.19 0.61 15.18
C THR A 92 -17.92 1.66 14.12
N ARG A 93 -18.47 2.87 14.26
CA ARG A 93 -18.21 3.98 13.32
C ARG A 93 -16.74 4.40 13.26
N ARG A 94 -16.02 4.34 14.38
CA ARG A 94 -14.59 4.64 14.42
C ARG A 94 -13.79 3.58 13.67
N GLU A 95 -14.10 2.30 13.91
CA GLU A 95 -13.43 1.20 13.21
C GLU A 95 -13.74 1.18 11.71
N GLU A 96 -14.98 1.49 11.32
CA GLU A 96 -15.36 1.69 9.90
C GLU A 96 -14.57 2.84 9.27
N GLY A 97 -14.44 3.97 9.97
CA GLY A 97 -13.64 5.10 9.53
C GLY A 97 -12.16 4.76 9.35
N HIS A 98 -11.59 4.01 10.30
CA HIS A 98 -10.21 3.53 10.22
C HIS A 98 -10.02 2.57 9.03
N LEU A 99 -10.96 1.65 8.80
CA LEU A 99 -10.91 0.73 7.66
C LEU A 99 -10.95 1.47 6.32
N LEU A 100 -11.78 2.50 6.20
CA LEU A 100 -11.84 3.36 4.99
C LEU A 100 -10.49 4.04 4.72
N GLN A 101 -9.86 4.60 5.75
CA GLN A 101 -8.52 5.22 5.62
C GLN A 101 -7.47 4.22 5.15
N LEU A 102 -7.50 2.98 5.66
CA LEU A 102 -6.58 1.93 5.20
C LEU A 102 -6.82 1.53 3.73
N GLN A 103 -8.08 1.53 3.28
CA GLN A 103 -8.43 1.27 1.88
C GLN A 103 -7.95 2.40 0.95
N GLU A 104 -8.06 3.66 1.36
CA GLU A 104 -7.48 4.79 0.62
C GLU A 104 -5.96 4.65 0.50
N GLN A 105 -5.27 4.35 1.60
CA GLN A 105 -3.83 4.06 1.58
C GLN A 105 -3.47 2.89 0.66
N GLN A 106 -4.36 1.91 0.49
CA GLN A 106 -4.14 0.76 -0.39
C GLN A 106 -4.04 1.21 -1.85
N GLN A 107 -4.90 2.13 -2.27
CA GLN A 107 -4.91 2.68 -3.63
C GLN A 107 -3.61 3.46 -3.89
N GLU A 108 -3.17 4.29 -2.94
CA GLU A 108 -1.90 5.02 -3.04
C GLU A 108 -0.70 4.07 -3.14
N ARG A 109 -0.64 3.04 -2.29
CA ARG A 109 0.46 2.06 -2.33
C ARG A 109 0.45 1.25 -3.62
N ALA A 110 -0.72 0.90 -4.15
CA ALA A 110 -0.84 0.24 -5.45
C ALA A 110 -0.31 1.13 -6.58
N ALA A 111 -0.61 2.44 -6.56
CA ALA A 111 -0.07 3.40 -7.51
C ALA A 111 1.47 3.50 -7.42
N ARG A 112 2.03 3.53 -6.20
CA ARG A 112 3.50 3.53 -5.97
C ARG A 112 4.16 2.27 -6.51
N VAL A 113 3.56 1.10 -6.30
CA VAL A 113 4.05 -0.17 -6.88
C VAL A 113 4.04 -0.09 -8.41
N GLY A 114 2.96 0.42 -9.01
CA GLY A 114 2.88 0.61 -10.46
C GLY A 114 3.94 1.58 -11.00
N GLN A 115 4.22 2.67 -10.30
CA GLN A 115 5.30 3.60 -10.65
C GLN A 115 6.68 2.94 -10.56
N ALA A 116 6.95 2.19 -9.48
CA ALA A 116 8.20 1.47 -9.29
C ALA A 116 8.40 0.39 -10.37
N GLN A 117 7.34 -0.32 -10.77
CA GLN A 117 7.40 -1.27 -11.89
C GLN A 117 7.79 -0.58 -13.20
N LYS A 118 7.14 0.54 -13.54
CA LYS A 118 7.48 1.32 -14.73
C LYS A 118 8.95 1.77 -14.70
N HIS A 119 9.42 2.21 -13.53
CA HIS A 119 10.81 2.64 -13.37
C HIS A 119 11.82 1.50 -13.58
N VAL A 120 11.55 0.32 -13.01
CA VAL A 120 12.36 -0.89 -13.25
C VAL A 120 12.43 -1.21 -14.74
N THR A 121 11.29 -1.24 -15.44
CA THR A 121 11.25 -1.52 -16.88
C THR A 121 12.09 -0.52 -17.67
N LEU A 122 12.05 0.77 -17.32
CA LEU A 122 12.87 1.79 -17.98
C LEU A 122 14.36 1.58 -17.72
N CYS A 123 14.75 1.25 -16.49
CA CYS A 123 16.16 0.99 -16.16
C CYS A 123 16.69 -0.26 -16.87
N LEU A 124 15.90 -1.33 -16.96
CA LEU A 124 16.29 -2.55 -17.67
C LEU A 124 16.49 -2.28 -19.17
N ARG A 125 15.57 -1.55 -19.81
CA ARG A 125 15.73 -1.12 -21.21
C ARG A 125 17.01 -0.30 -21.44
N GLN A 126 17.39 0.55 -20.48
CA GLN A 126 18.63 1.31 -20.57
C GLN A 126 19.87 0.41 -20.46
N VAL A 127 19.80 -0.66 -19.66
CA VAL A 127 20.86 -1.67 -19.53
C VAL A 127 21.00 -2.47 -20.83
N GLU A 128 19.88 -2.93 -21.40
CA GLU A 128 19.86 -3.61 -22.70
C GLU A 128 20.46 -2.72 -23.79
N LYS A 129 19.99 -1.47 -23.90
CA LYS A 129 20.51 -0.51 -24.88
C LYS A 129 22.02 -0.29 -24.81
N ILE A 130 22.62 -0.25 -23.61
CA ILE A 130 24.08 -0.05 -23.49
C ILE A 130 24.85 -1.34 -23.76
N GLN A 131 24.25 -2.51 -23.55
CA GLN A 131 24.83 -3.79 -23.94
C GLN A 131 24.90 -3.90 -25.46
N GLU A 132 23.79 -3.63 -26.16
CA GLU A 132 23.72 -3.61 -27.62
C GLU A 132 24.74 -2.64 -28.23
N LEU A 133 24.80 -1.40 -27.74
CA LEU A 133 25.79 -0.41 -28.20
C LEU A 133 27.23 -0.89 -27.98
N SER A 134 27.50 -1.54 -26.85
CA SER A 134 28.81 -2.08 -26.55
C SER A 134 29.19 -3.25 -27.47
N GLU A 135 28.22 -4.01 -27.97
CA GLU A 135 28.44 -5.09 -28.94
C GLU A 135 28.70 -4.55 -30.33
N LEU A 136 27.90 -3.57 -30.77
CA LEU A 136 28.08 -2.91 -32.07
C LEU A 136 29.46 -2.25 -32.19
N LEU A 137 29.91 -1.54 -31.16
CA LEU A 137 31.23 -0.90 -31.16
C LEU A 137 32.40 -1.90 -31.14
N ARG A 138 32.18 -3.16 -30.75
CA ARG A 138 33.20 -4.22 -30.90
C ARG A 138 33.28 -4.76 -32.33
N GLN A 139 32.23 -4.58 -33.13
CA GLN A 139 32.14 -5.06 -34.50
C GLN A 139 32.62 -4.02 -35.52
N GLU A 140 32.73 -2.74 -35.12
CA GLU A 140 33.29 -1.70 -35.97
C GLU A 140 34.80 -1.93 -36.18
N PRO A 141 35.28 -2.07 -37.44
CA PRO A 141 36.70 -2.14 -37.71
C PRO A 141 37.36 -0.79 -37.41
N ILE A 142 38.51 -0.83 -36.73
CA ILE A 142 39.39 0.33 -36.49
C ILE A 142 39.98 0.83 -37.81
#